data_AF-A0A1M2V778-F1
#
_entry.id   AF-A0A1M2V778-F1
#
_cell.length_a   1.000
_cell.length_b   1.000
_cell.length_c   1.000
_cell.angle_alpha   90.00
_cell.angle_beta   90.00
_cell.angle_gamma   90.00
#
_symmetry.space_group_name_H-M   'P 1'
#
loop_
_entity.id
_entity.type
_entity.pdbx_description
1 polymer ?
#
loop_
_entity_poly.entity_id
_entity_poly.type
_entity_poly.pdbx_seq_one_letter_code
_entity_poly.pdbx_strand_id
1 'polypeptide(L)'
;MTYAGLAANGLPGYATWHIFKADDVEKLREYLSAKHAEGDILGDVIHNQQTFLSPSMLQELRQKHGVYPYVVQQHVGEAVFIPAGCAHQDKVLEQSSGSPLICLPHSSMF
;
A
#
# COMPACT_ATOMS: atom_id res chain seq x y z
N MET A 1 12.30 -2.26 -8.35
CA MET A 1 11.83 -1.13 -9.20
C MET A 1 10.82 -1.67 -10.18
N THR A 2 9.53 -1.57 -9.85
CA THR A 2 8.42 -1.83 -10.77
C THR A 2 8.22 -0.59 -11.65
N TYR A 3 7.99 -0.78 -12.94
CA TYR A 3 7.70 0.31 -13.88
C TYR A 3 6.52 -0.10 -14.76
N ALA A 4 5.62 0.83 -15.05
CA ALA A 4 4.48 0.58 -15.89
C ALA A 4 4.90 0.47 -17.37
N GLY A 5 4.69 -0.68 -18.00
CA GLY A 5 4.88 -0.88 -19.44
C GLY A 5 3.60 -0.62 -20.25
N LEU A 6 3.58 -1.03 -21.53
CA LEU A 6 2.34 -1.10 -22.30
C LEU A 6 1.44 -2.21 -21.75
N ALA A 7 0.14 -1.95 -21.63
CA ALA A 7 -0.87 -2.97 -21.35
C ALA A 7 -1.10 -3.86 -22.60
N ALA A 8 -1.71 -5.04 -22.41
CA ALA A 8 -1.97 -6.02 -23.47
C ALA A 8 -2.83 -5.49 -24.62
N ASN A 9 -3.63 -4.44 -24.38
CA ASN A 9 -4.43 -3.74 -25.39
C ASN A 9 -3.66 -2.60 -26.09
N GLY A 10 -2.37 -2.43 -25.83
CA GLY A 10 -1.52 -1.38 -26.39
C GLY A 10 -1.71 -0.01 -25.75
N LEU A 11 -2.55 0.13 -24.72
CA LEU A 11 -2.65 1.38 -23.96
C LEU A 11 -1.47 1.53 -22.99
N PRO A 12 -1.08 2.77 -22.64
CA PRO A 12 -0.09 3.01 -21.59
C PRO A 12 -0.57 2.40 -20.27
N GLY A 13 0.23 1.50 -19.69
CA GLY A 13 -0.02 0.99 -18.36
C GLY A 13 0.18 2.06 -17.28
N TYR A 14 -0.30 1.78 -16.08
CA TYR A 14 -0.08 2.61 -14.91
C TYR A 14 0.03 1.76 -13.65
N ALA A 15 0.66 2.32 -12.61
CA ALA A 15 0.63 1.79 -11.26
C ALA A 15 -0.43 2.51 -10.45
N THR A 16 -1.28 1.76 -9.74
CA THR A 16 -2.20 2.31 -8.74
C THR A 16 -1.51 2.31 -7.39
N TRP A 17 -1.30 3.50 -6.84
CA TRP A 17 -0.79 3.69 -5.48
C TRP A 17 -1.95 3.95 -4.53
N HIS A 18 -1.93 3.29 -3.38
CA HIS A 18 -2.77 3.63 -2.23
C HIS A 18 -1.84 4.20 -1.16
N ILE A 19 -2.04 5.47 -0.78
CA ILE A 19 -1.22 6.18 0.21
C ILE A 19 -2.13 6.56 1.39
N PHE A 20 -1.84 6.05 2.57
CA PHE A 20 -2.60 6.29 3.79
C PHE A 20 -1.99 7.44 4.58
N LYS A 21 -2.83 8.16 5.33
CA LYS A 21 -2.38 9.24 6.22
C LYS A 21 -1.50 8.66 7.33
N ALA A 22 -0.46 9.39 7.71
CA ALA A 22 0.42 8.99 8.81
C ALA A 22 -0.38 8.74 10.12
N ASP A 23 -1.39 9.56 10.39
CA ASP A 23 -2.25 9.45 11.58
C ASP A 23 -3.08 8.15 11.63
N ASP A 24 -3.29 7.49 10.48
CA ASP A 24 -4.09 6.27 10.39
C ASP A 24 -3.24 4.99 10.44
N VAL A 25 -1.90 5.11 10.53
CA VAL A 25 -0.99 3.95 10.52
C VAL A 25 -1.22 3.01 11.70
N GLU A 26 -1.50 3.52 12.89
CA GLU A 26 -1.80 2.66 14.04
C GLU A 26 -3.12 1.89 13.86
N LYS A 27 -4.15 2.51 13.30
CA LYS A 27 -5.41 1.83 12.99
C LYS A 27 -5.22 0.74 11.92
N LEU A 28 -4.36 0.99 10.94
CA LEU A 28 -3.98 -0.03 9.95
C LEU A 28 -3.26 -1.20 10.62
N ARG A 29 -2.33 -0.92 11.54
CA ARG A 29 -1.61 -1.94 12.29
C ARG A 29 -2.57 -2.81 13.09
N GLU A 30 -3.47 -2.20 13.85
CA GLU A 30 -4.52 -2.90 14.62
C GLU A 30 -5.41 -3.77 13.73
N TYR A 31 -5.89 -3.20 12.61
CA TYR A 31 -6.74 -3.92 11.66
C TYR A 31 -6.05 -5.15 11.06
N LEU A 32 -4.77 -4.99 10.67
CA LEU A 32 -3.98 -6.08 10.10
C LEU A 32 -3.69 -7.13 11.15
N SER A 33 -3.20 -6.75 12.34
CA SER A 33 -2.93 -7.67 13.43
C SER A 33 -4.14 -8.54 13.79
N ALA A 34 -5.35 -7.98 13.76
CA ALA A 34 -6.58 -8.73 14.04
C ALA A 34 -6.94 -9.79 12.97
N LYS A 35 -6.31 -9.77 11.80
CA LYS A 35 -6.55 -10.72 10.70
C LYS A 35 -5.54 -11.88 10.67
N HIS A 36 -4.51 -11.84 11.52
CA HIS A 36 -3.49 -12.89 11.63
C HIS A 36 -3.70 -13.69 12.93
N ALA A 37 -3.38 -14.99 12.94
CA ALA A 37 -3.41 -15.76 14.19
C ALA A 37 -2.24 -15.32 15.10
N GLU A 38 -2.39 -15.52 16.42
CA GLU A 38 -1.28 -15.29 17.35
C GLU A 38 -0.06 -16.12 16.93
N GLY A 39 1.06 -15.44 16.63
CA GLY A 39 2.31 -16.08 16.21
C GLY A 39 2.56 -16.17 14.70
N ASP A 40 1.58 -15.81 13.85
CA ASP A 40 1.75 -15.86 12.38
C ASP A 40 2.70 -14.77 11.85
N ILE A 41 2.84 -13.65 12.56
CA ILE A 41 3.69 -12.54 12.15
C ILE A 41 4.88 -12.38 13.09
N LEU A 42 6.08 -12.52 12.53
CA LEU A 42 7.32 -12.06 13.14
C LEU A 42 7.51 -10.57 12.83
N GLY A 43 7.43 -9.73 13.87
CA GLY A 43 7.69 -8.29 13.79
C GLY A 43 6.46 -7.43 13.53
N ASP A 44 6.69 -6.21 13.05
CA ASP A 44 5.62 -5.25 12.75
C ASP A 44 4.90 -5.64 11.45
N VAL A 45 3.57 -5.78 11.51
CA VAL A 45 2.71 -6.26 10.41
C VAL A 45 2.70 -5.36 9.17
N ILE A 46 3.14 -4.10 9.29
CA ILE A 46 3.30 -3.17 8.17
C ILE A 46 4.76 -3.21 7.67
N HIS A 47 5.74 -3.31 8.57
CA HIS A 47 7.15 -3.33 8.16
C HIS A 47 7.64 -4.69 7.65
N ASN A 48 6.91 -5.77 7.92
CA ASN A 48 7.24 -7.10 7.41
C ASN A 48 7.02 -7.22 5.88
N GLN A 49 6.30 -6.26 5.27
CA GLN A 49 6.02 -6.21 3.83
C GLN A 49 5.42 -7.53 3.29
N GLN A 50 4.53 -8.18 4.06
CA GLN A 50 3.91 -9.45 3.65
C GLN A 50 2.45 -9.32 3.24
N THR A 51 1.78 -8.22 3.59
CA THR A 51 0.33 -8.06 3.39
C THR A 51 0.03 -7.00 2.33
N PHE A 52 -0.84 -7.36 1.38
CA PHE A 52 -1.45 -6.44 0.43
C PHE A 52 -2.93 -6.25 0.79
N LEU A 53 -3.37 -5.00 0.95
CA LEU A 53 -4.78 -4.70 1.24
C LEU A 53 -5.62 -4.97 0.00
N SER A 54 -6.46 -5.99 0.08
CA SER A 54 -7.42 -6.32 -0.97
C SER A 54 -8.56 -5.28 -1.04
N PRO A 55 -9.36 -5.26 -2.13
CA PRO A 55 -10.53 -4.37 -2.21
C PRO A 55 -11.52 -4.55 -1.06
N SER A 56 -11.73 -5.77 -0.58
CA SER A 56 -12.60 -6.02 0.58
C SER A 56 -12.01 -5.46 1.87
N MET A 57 -10.69 -5.59 2.07
CA MET A 57 -10.01 -5.00 3.22
C MET A 57 -10.08 -3.48 3.21
N LEU A 58 -9.88 -2.84 2.05
CA LEU A 58 -10.04 -1.38 1.89
C LEU A 58 -11.46 -0.92 2.20
N GLN A 59 -12.46 -1.70 1.82
CA GLN A 59 -13.86 -1.44 2.16
C GLN A 59 -14.12 -1.56 3.67
N GLU A 60 -13.62 -2.61 4.31
CA GLU A 60 -13.74 -2.80 5.76
C GLU A 60 -13.07 -1.66 6.55
N LEU A 61 -11.84 -1.28 6.17
CA LEU A 61 -11.10 -0.16 6.77
C LEU A 61 -11.89 1.15 6.69
N ARG A 62 -12.49 1.44 5.52
CA ARG A 62 -13.32 2.62 5.33
C ARG A 62 -14.55 2.60 6.23
N GLN A 63 -15.27 1.48 6.28
CA GLN A 63 -16.55 1.39 6.97
C GLN A 63 -16.40 1.32 8.49
N LYS A 64 -15.43 0.56 8.99
CA LYS A 64 -15.28 0.27 10.42
C LYS A 64 -14.31 1.22 11.13
N HIS A 65 -13.27 1.68 10.45
CA HIS A 65 -12.19 2.48 11.04
C HIS A 65 -12.12 3.91 10.50
N GLY A 66 -12.93 4.25 9.49
CA GLY A 66 -12.87 5.55 8.81
C GLY A 66 -11.57 5.77 8.04
N VAL A 67 -10.79 4.71 7.80
CA VAL A 67 -9.48 4.78 7.14
C VAL A 67 -9.64 4.57 5.65
N TYR A 68 -9.11 5.49 4.84
CA TYR A 68 -9.10 5.36 3.39
C TYR A 68 -7.82 5.98 2.81
N PRO A 69 -7.26 5.37 1.74
CA PRO A 69 -6.07 5.92 1.10
C PRO A 69 -6.42 7.03 0.11
N TYR A 70 -5.43 7.88 -0.16
CA TYR A 70 -5.34 8.60 -1.43
C TYR A 70 -4.97 7.62 -2.54
N VAL A 71 -5.69 7.66 -3.66
CA VAL A 71 -5.46 6.78 -4.80
C VAL A 71 -4.82 7.58 -5.93
N VAL A 72 -3.65 7.16 -6.38
CA VAL A 72 -2.90 7.82 -7.46
C VAL A 72 -2.63 6.83 -8.58
N GLN A 73 -2.88 7.24 -9.83
CA GLN A 73 -2.47 6.49 -11.02
C GLN A 73 -1.18 7.12 -11.53
N GLN A 74 -0.08 6.37 -11.44
CA GLN A 74 1.22 6.79 -11.96
C GLN A 74 1.42 6.21 -13.35
N HIS A 75 1.48 7.08 -14.35
CA HIS A 75 1.81 6.75 -15.71
C HIS A 75 3.32 6.76 -15.96
N VAL A 76 3.70 6.24 -17.12
CA VAL A 76 5.06 6.29 -17.65
C VAL A 76 5.62 7.72 -17.61
N GLY A 77 6.77 7.89 -16.94
CA GLY A 77 7.47 9.18 -16.84
C GLY A 77 7.03 10.05 -15.67
N GLU A 78 6.03 9.62 -14.90
CA GLU A 78 5.58 10.32 -13.70
C GLU A 78 6.29 9.82 -12.44
N ALA A 79 6.36 10.67 -11.42
CA ALA A 79 6.89 10.33 -10.10
C ALA A 79 5.81 10.55 -9.04
N VAL A 80 5.72 9.62 -8.08
CA VAL A 80 4.86 9.74 -6.91
C VAL A 80 5.72 10.03 -5.69
N PHE A 81 5.43 11.14 -5.00
CA PHE A 81 6.08 11.50 -3.74
C PHE A 81 5.23 11.01 -2.57
N ILE A 82 5.86 10.27 -1.66
CA ILE A 82 5.20 9.72 -0.49
C ILE A 82 5.73 10.45 0.75
N PRO A 83 4.87 11.18 1.49
CA PRO A 83 5.29 11.85 2.71
C PRO A 83 5.79 10.86 3.77
N ALA A 84 6.71 11.31 4.62
CA ALA A 84 7.24 10.51 5.72
C ALA A 84 6.12 10.05 6.67
N GLY A 85 6.22 8.80 7.13
CA GLY A 85 5.22 8.20 8.02
C GLY A 85 3.94 7.74 7.33
N CYS A 86 3.76 7.93 6.02
CA CYS A 86 2.60 7.41 5.31
C CYS A 86 2.81 5.93 4.92
N ALA A 87 1.89 5.06 5.37
CA ALA A 87 1.81 3.71 4.85
C ALA A 87 1.33 3.72 3.39
N HIS A 88 1.88 2.86 2.54
CA HIS A 88 1.50 2.81 1.13
C HIS A 88 1.67 1.42 0.51
N GLN A 89 0.91 1.15 -0.55
CA GLN A 89 1.05 -0.03 -1.40
C GLN A 89 0.86 0.38 -2.87
N ASP A 90 1.47 -0.36 -3.79
CA ASP A 90 1.31 -0.13 -5.22
C ASP A 90 1.01 -1.42 -5.98
N LYS A 91 0.23 -1.28 -7.04
CA LYS A 91 -0.03 -2.38 -7.97
C LYS A 91 0.01 -1.87 -9.39
N VAL A 92 0.90 -2.46 -10.21
CA VAL A 92 0.92 -2.25 -11.65
C VAL A 92 -0.27 -2.96 -12.28
N LEU A 93 -1.05 -2.26 -13.10
CA LEU A 93 -2.07 -2.92 -13.91
C LEU A 93 -1.41 -3.80 -14.97
N GLU A 94 -1.88 -5.04 -15.04
CA GLU A 94 -1.41 -6.11 -15.93
C GLU A 94 -0.14 -6.87 -15.53
N GLN A 95 0.41 -6.64 -14.32
CA GLN A 95 1.39 -7.55 -13.72
C GLN A 95 0.85 -8.17 -12.42
N SER A 96 1.13 -9.45 -12.22
CA SER A 96 0.75 -10.20 -11.00
C SER A 96 1.57 -9.80 -9.76
N SER A 97 2.52 -8.88 -9.92
CA SER A 97 3.40 -8.37 -8.86
C SER A 97 3.14 -6.89 -8.58
N GLY A 98 2.78 -6.56 -7.34
CA GLY A 98 2.75 -5.20 -6.77
C GLY A 98 3.51 -5.18 -5.45
N SER A 99 3.88 -4.00 -4.96
CA SER A 99 4.54 -3.91 -3.65
C SER A 99 3.50 -3.97 -2.53
N PRO A 100 3.74 -4.81 -1.50
CA PRO A 100 2.89 -4.91 -0.31
C PRO A 100 2.96 -3.62 0.52
N LEU A 101 2.06 -3.52 1.52
CA LEU A 101 1.96 -2.35 2.37
C LEU A 101 3.27 -2.11 3.15
N ILE A 102 3.80 -0.89 3.10
CA ILE A 102 4.99 -0.45 3.83
C ILE A 102 4.80 0.96 4.39
N CYS A 103 5.36 1.23 5.57
CA CYS A 103 5.47 2.57 6.15
C CYS A 103 6.95 2.84 6.42
N LEU A 104 7.45 4.03 6.06
CA LEU A 104 8.81 4.43 6.42
C LEU A 104 8.76 5.30 7.69
N PRO A 105 9.57 4.99 8.72
CA PRO A 105 9.55 5.74 9.97
C PRO A 105 9.98 7.19 9.75
N HIS A 106 9.50 8.09 10.61
CA HIS A 106 9.78 9.53 10.57
C HIS A 106 11.27 9.89 10.80
N SER A 107 12.13 8.90 11.08
CA SER A 107 13.53 9.12 11.50
C SER A 107 14.57 8.21 10.85
N SER A 108 14.23 7.49 9.78
CA SER A 108 15.30 6.92 8.94
C SER A 108 15.89 8.04 8.08
N MET A 109 16.91 8.72 8.62
CA MET A 109 17.91 9.39 7.79
C MET A 109 18.49 8.37 6.82
N PHE A 110 18.67 8.78 5.57
CA PHE A 110 19.37 8.03 4.53
C PHE A 110 20.74 7.53 4.99
#